data_AF-A0A194UPE9-F1
#
_entry.id   AF-A0A194UPE9-F1
#
_cell.length_a   1.000
_cell.length_b   1.000
_cell.length_c   1.000
_cell.angle_alpha   90.00
_cell.angle_beta   90.00
_cell.angle_gamma   90.00
#
_symmetry.space_group_name_H-M   'P 1'
#
loop_
_entity.id
_entity.type
_entity.pdbx_description
1 polymer ?
#
loop_
_entity_poly.entity_id
_entity_poly.type
_entity_poly.pdbx_seq_one_letter_code
_entity_poly.pdbx_strand_id
1 'polypeptide(L)'
;MRRVNDKAYDVYSGRTLENERELLFALWKLSKHMTICFVSIDLEGPTEAITELGFAFQTKPDSQRAGRHIIVKSTQHTKTIPPKPCGFGFSSEEVDESNELYTILDGFFERQRRESCRVVLTGFDIKADLFKIDRDCGWKPPEDVIILDAATIFKAFSGRKSHPNQAAALTTLGFGEDPTAPFHNAVNDAWYSLELLFRKAEQAVRQIEDPTGDDTINWLKPTKTPPSSPILNTTSNLAMRLSFPWDFGRPGCAQNIRPRSCSTNRSSATSPSHQQPQATQIPSSTNETPVAPQPSRKRKRNREGQRGDPGETVNTTDTMLSATATESRPEKRPKLMRESQKDGAVTEQEQPSTRPELKAMEEEERALSDRLAMLRREIAKAREDSEETQRSKNKGEGGDGSRADL
;
A
#
# COMPACT_ATOMS: atom_id res chain seq x y z
N MET A 1 -4.11 29.82 -6.90
CA MET A 1 -5.37 29.32 -7.48
C MET A 1 -5.12 27.91 -8.00
N ARG A 2 -5.48 26.86 -7.24
CA ARG A 2 -5.43 25.47 -7.73
C ARG A 2 -6.66 25.20 -8.58
N ARG A 3 -6.50 24.54 -9.72
CA ARG A 3 -7.58 24.24 -10.66
C ARG A 3 -8.50 23.19 -10.03
N VAL A 4 -9.80 23.45 -10.07
CA VAL A 4 -10.90 22.69 -9.45
C VAL A 4 -11.12 21.29 -10.07
N ASN A 5 -10.21 20.80 -10.93
CA ASN A 5 -10.45 19.62 -11.77
C ASN A 5 -9.36 18.54 -11.76
N ASP A 6 -8.34 18.63 -10.89
CA ASP A 6 -7.45 17.47 -10.69
C ASP A 6 -8.26 16.41 -9.93
N LYS A 7 -8.87 15.48 -10.66
CA LYS A 7 -9.66 14.41 -10.08
C LYS A 7 -8.74 13.60 -9.18
N ALA A 8 -9.22 13.11 -8.04
CA ALA A 8 -8.45 12.24 -7.15
C ALA A 8 -7.73 11.11 -7.92
N TYR A 9 -8.35 10.62 -9.00
CA TYR A 9 -7.78 9.66 -9.95
C TYR A 9 -6.43 10.05 -10.56
N ASP A 10 -6.20 11.34 -10.81
CA ASP A 10 -4.99 11.86 -11.46
C ASP A 10 -3.77 11.82 -10.53
N VAL A 11 -3.98 11.99 -9.22
CA VAL A 11 -2.92 11.86 -8.18
C VAL A 11 -2.32 10.46 -8.18
N TYR A 12 -3.12 9.44 -8.51
CA TYR A 12 -2.69 8.04 -8.56
C TYR A 12 -2.21 7.61 -9.94
N SER A 13 -2.72 8.19 -11.03
CA SER A 13 -2.34 7.79 -12.39
C SER A 13 -0.92 8.20 -12.77
N GLY A 14 -0.38 9.27 -12.16
CA GLY A 14 0.98 9.77 -12.43
C GLY A 14 2.08 9.20 -11.51
N ARG A 15 1.74 8.70 -10.32
CA ARG A 15 2.69 7.99 -9.44
C ARG A 15 2.68 6.51 -9.85
N THR A 16 3.41 6.19 -10.90
CA THR A 16 3.46 4.86 -11.53
C THR A 16 3.68 3.73 -10.49
N LEU A 17 2.65 2.91 -10.29
CA LEU A 17 2.72 1.57 -9.65
C LEU A 17 3.41 0.54 -10.56
N GLU A 18 4.17 1.01 -11.55
CA GLU A 18 4.95 0.18 -12.45
C GLU A 18 6.32 -0.04 -11.82
N ASN A 19 6.76 -1.30 -11.73
CA ASN A 19 8.02 -1.71 -11.09
C ASN A 19 8.06 -1.53 -9.57
N GLU A 20 6.93 -1.69 -8.86
CA GLU A 20 6.89 -1.64 -7.39
C GLU A 20 7.86 -2.63 -6.72
N ARG A 21 8.12 -3.76 -7.37
CA ARG A 21 9.12 -4.75 -6.93
C ARG A 21 10.52 -4.14 -6.90
N GLU A 22 10.94 -3.55 -8.01
CA GLU A 22 12.25 -2.92 -8.16
C GLU A 22 12.37 -1.69 -7.24
N LEU A 23 11.30 -0.91 -7.11
CA LEU A 23 11.24 0.22 -6.21
C LEU A 23 11.35 -0.21 -4.73
N LEU A 24 10.59 -1.22 -4.30
CA LEU A 24 10.70 -1.77 -2.95
C LEU A 24 12.12 -2.23 -2.66
N PHE A 25 12.73 -2.94 -3.60
CA PHE A 25 14.11 -3.39 -3.47
C PHE A 25 15.10 -2.23 -3.35
N ALA A 26 14.96 -1.19 -4.19
CA ALA A 26 15.80 -0.01 -4.14
C ALA A 26 15.67 0.72 -2.80
N LEU A 27 14.44 0.94 -2.33
CA LEU A 27 14.17 1.54 -1.01
C LEU A 27 14.76 0.68 0.10
N TRP A 28 14.61 -0.63 0.03
CA TRP A 28 15.14 -1.56 1.01
C TRP A 28 16.68 -1.53 1.04
N LYS A 29 17.36 -1.42 -0.10
CA LYS A 29 18.82 -1.22 -0.12
C LYS A 29 19.22 0.14 0.43
N LEU A 30 18.54 1.21 0.02
CA LEU A 30 18.82 2.59 0.45
C LEU A 30 18.68 2.75 1.97
N SER A 31 17.79 2.00 2.60
CA SER A 31 17.60 2.06 4.06
C SER A 31 18.83 1.67 4.88
N LYS A 32 19.85 1.04 4.27
CA LYS A 32 21.14 0.76 4.92
C LYS A 32 21.96 2.04 5.14
N HIS A 33 21.61 3.12 4.43
CA HIS A 33 22.34 4.38 4.41
C HIS A 33 21.50 5.60 4.79
N MET A 34 20.18 5.45 4.86
CA MET A 34 19.25 6.53 5.24
C MET A 34 18.07 5.98 6.04
N THR A 35 17.52 6.79 6.92
CA THR A 35 16.30 6.44 7.64
C THR A 35 15.10 6.50 6.70
N ILE A 36 14.43 5.37 6.50
CA ILE A 36 13.17 5.26 5.76
C ILE A 36 12.10 4.80 6.73
N CYS A 37 11.01 5.57 6.84
CA CYS A 37 9.81 5.17 7.56
C CYS A 37 8.81 4.56 6.59
N PHE A 38 8.40 3.32 6.87
CA PHE A 38 7.33 2.64 6.16
C PHE A 38 6.07 2.74 7.00
N VAL A 39 5.00 3.28 6.43
CA VAL A 39 3.70 3.51 7.05
C VAL A 39 2.67 2.72 6.27
N SER A 40 1.95 1.83 6.91
CA SER A 40 0.75 1.21 6.35
C SER A 40 -0.50 1.87 6.90
N ILE A 41 -1.50 2.08 6.04
CA ILE A 41 -2.86 2.46 6.43
C ILE A 41 -3.84 1.36 6.04
N ASP A 42 -4.97 1.32 6.72
CA ASP A 42 -6.12 0.48 6.38
C ASP A 42 -7.39 1.13 6.97
N LEU A 43 -8.54 0.89 6.35
CA LEU A 43 -9.82 1.48 6.74
C LEU A 43 -10.90 0.43 6.92
N GLU A 44 -11.76 0.68 7.90
CA GLU A 44 -12.99 -0.07 8.07
C GLU A 44 -14.22 0.80 7.80
N GLY A 45 -15.34 0.13 7.50
CA GLY A 45 -16.65 0.73 7.37
C GLY A 45 -17.27 0.57 5.99
N PRO A 46 -18.56 0.95 5.84
CA PRO A 46 -19.27 0.83 4.58
C PRO A 46 -18.66 1.73 3.50
N THR A 47 -19.08 1.55 2.25
CA THR A 47 -18.54 2.32 1.12
C THR A 47 -18.70 3.83 1.33
N GLU A 48 -19.76 4.26 2.02
CA GLU A 48 -20.16 5.66 2.19
C GLU A 48 -19.46 6.38 3.36
N ALA A 49 -18.80 5.66 4.28
CA ALA A 49 -18.24 6.27 5.48
C ALA A 49 -17.03 5.52 6.05
N ILE A 50 -16.02 6.26 6.51
CA ILE A 50 -14.93 5.73 7.35
C ILE A 50 -15.44 5.59 8.78
N THR A 51 -15.38 4.39 9.33
CA THR A 51 -15.74 4.11 10.74
C THR A 51 -14.52 3.86 11.61
N GLU A 52 -13.46 3.29 11.03
CA GLU A 52 -12.18 3.10 11.71
C GLU A 52 -11.04 3.41 10.74
N LEU A 53 -9.99 4.02 11.26
CA LEU A 53 -8.72 4.23 10.59
C LEU A 53 -7.65 3.52 11.41
N GLY A 54 -6.91 2.63 10.78
CA GLY A 54 -5.72 2.02 11.34
C GLY A 54 -4.51 2.48 10.58
N PHE A 55 -3.43 2.75 11.30
CA PHE A 55 -2.13 2.82 10.66
C PHE A 55 -1.03 2.26 11.54
N ALA A 56 -0.09 1.57 10.90
CA ALA A 56 1.08 0.99 11.52
C ALA A 56 2.31 1.55 10.82
N PHE A 57 3.41 1.75 11.54
CA PHE A 57 4.64 2.25 10.94
C PHE A 57 5.88 1.67 11.59
N GLN A 58 6.93 1.57 10.80
CA GLN A 58 8.22 1.05 11.21
C GLN A 58 9.32 1.79 10.44
N THR A 59 10.28 2.34 11.16
CA THR A 59 11.52 2.81 10.53
C THR A 59 12.43 1.60 10.34
N LYS A 60 13.10 1.49 9.20
CA LYS A 60 13.90 0.28 8.92
C LYS A 60 15.18 0.07 9.76
N PRO A 61 15.85 1.07 10.38
CA PRO A 61 16.85 0.74 11.39
C PRO A 61 16.22 0.13 12.65
N ASP A 62 14.93 0.35 12.90
CA ASP A 62 14.23 -0.13 14.08
C ASP A 62 13.47 -1.44 13.80
N SER A 63 13.60 -2.39 14.73
CA SER A 63 12.80 -3.62 14.70
C SER A 63 11.39 -3.44 15.27
N GLN A 64 11.11 -2.29 15.90
CA GLN A 64 9.84 -2.03 16.55
C GLN A 64 8.85 -1.37 15.60
N ARG A 65 7.63 -1.90 15.58
CA ARG A 65 6.52 -1.36 14.80
C ARG A 65 5.56 -0.66 15.76
N ALA A 66 5.27 0.61 15.50
CA ALA A 66 4.25 1.36 16.23
C ALA A 66 2.97 1.45 15.39
N GLY A 67 1.88 1.92 16.00
CA GLY A 67 0.61 2.06 15.30
C GLY A 67 -0.41 2.84 16.12
N ARG A 68 -1.48 3.27 15.44
CA ARG A 68 -2.64 3.93 16.03
C ARG A 68 -3.91 3.37 15.42
N HIS A 69 -4.91 3.22 16.27
CA HIS A 69 -6.25 2.82 15.87
C HIS A 69 -7.22 3.94 16.26
N ILE A 70 -8.03 4.40 15.31
CA ILE A 70 -8.93 5.53 15.52
C ILE A 70 -10.33 5.12 15.09
N ILE A 71 -11.29 5.28 16.00
CA ILE A 71 -12.71 5.06 15.74
C ILE A 71 -13.37 6.42 15.50
N VAL A 72 -14.18 6.53 14.43
CA VAL A 72 -14.96 7.73 14.12
C VAL A 72 -16.38 7.58 14.65
N LYS A 73 -16.73 8.30 15.71
CA LYS A 73 -18.01 8.12 16.41
C LYS A 73 -19.21 8.49 15.56
N SER A 74 -19.16 9.62 14.84
CA SER A 74 -20.27 10.12 14.03
C SER A 74 -20.74 9.11 12.99
N THR A 75 -19.86 8.25 12.48
CA THR A 75 -20.18 7.25 11.46
C THR A 75 -20.35 5.85 12.04
N GLN A 76 -20.07 5.64 13.32
CA GLN A 76 -20.02 4.28 13.87
C GLN A 76 -21.39 3.58 13.93
N HIS A 77 -22.46 4.36 13.96
CA HIS A 77 -23.84 3.86 13.84
C HIS A 77 -24.14 3.17 12.49
N THR A 78 -23.27 3.32 11.49
CA THR A 78 -23.40 2.67 10.19
C THR A 78 -22.92 1.22 10.17
N LYS A 79 -22.15 0.78 11.18
CA LYS A 79 -21.77 -0.63 11.35
C LYS A 79 -22.83 -1.40 12.13
N THR A 80 -23.10 -2.64 11.69
CA THR A 80 -23.94 -3.58 12.44
C THR A 80 -23.18 -4.32 13.54
N ILE A 81 -21.84 -4.39 13.42
CA ILE A 81 -20.96 -5.13 14.31
C ILE A 81 -19.98 -4.13 14.93
N PRO A 82 -19.76 -4.17 16.25
CA PRO A 82 -18.76 -3.32 16.89
C PRO A 82 -17.35 -3.60 16.35
N PRO A 83 -16.41 -2.64 16.47
CA PRO A 83 -15.01 -2.85 16.14
C PRO A 83 -14.46 -4.12 16.79
N LYS A 84 -13.71 -4.89 16.02
CA LYS A 84 -12.93 -6.01 16.56
C LYS A 84 -11.83 -5.48 17.49
N PRO A 85 -11.36 -6.28 18.46
CA PRO A 85 -10.33 -5.84 19.39
C PRO A 85 -9.01 -5.53 18.67
N CYS A 86 -8.33 -4.48 19.11
CA CYS A 86 -6.97 -4.19 18.68
C CYS A 86 -6.01 -5.24 19.25
N GLY A 87 -5.15 -5.76 18.40
CA GLY A 87 -4.04 -6.62 18.80
C GLY A 87 -2.75 -5.85 19.02
N PHE A 88 -1.65 -6.59 19.17
CA PHE A 88 -0.28 -6.06 19.24
C PHE A 88 -0.03 -4.98 20.31
N GLY A 89 -0.86 -4.92 21.36
CA GLY A 89 -0.74 -3.93 22.42
C GLY A 89 -1.22 -2.52 22.03
N PHE A 90 -1.98 -2.40 20.95
CA PHE A 90 -2.64 -1.15 20.57
C PHE A 90 -3.97 -0.98 21.32
N SER A 91 -4.35 0.28 21.52
CA SER A 91 -5.66 0.68 22.01
C SER A 91 -6.34 1.60 21.02
N SER A 92 -7.67 1.58 20.97
CA SER A 92 -8.45 2.52 20.18
C SER A 92 -8.43 3.92 20.78
N GLU A 93 -8.20 4.90 19.92
CA GLU A 93 -8.53 6.31 20.13
C GLU A 93 -9.88 6.59 19.47
N GLU A 94 -10.57 7.65 19.88
CA GLU A 94 -11.85 8.04 19.29
C GLU A 94 -11.82 9.50 18.86
N VAL A 95 -12.39 9.77 17.69
CA VAL A 95 -12.68 11.12 17.18
C VAL A 95 -14.17 11.26 16.95
N ASP A 96 -14.68 12.48 17.02
CA ASP A 96 -16.11 12.71 16.88
C ASP A 96 -16.49 12.70 15.38
N GLU A 97 -15.70 13.35 14.53
CA GLU A 97 -15.98 13.53 13.09
C GLU A 97 -14.86 13.01 12.15
N SER A 98 -15.23 12.56 10.95
CA SER A 98 -14.27 12.08 9.94
C SER A 98 -13.28 13.16 9.47
N ASN A 99 -13.66 14.45 9.52
CA ASN A 99 -12.79 15.57 9.13
C ASN A 99 -11.57 15.72 10.07
N GLU A 100 -11.64 15.25 11.31
CA GLU A 100 -10.54 15.29 12.27
C GLU A 100 -9.38 14.37 11.85
N LEU A 101 -9.68 13.35 11.04
CA LEU A 101 -8.66 12.46 10.46
C LEU A 101 -7.65 13.24 9.60
N TYR A 102 -8.07 14.35 8.97
CA TYR A 102 -7.16 15.20 8.19
C TYR A 102 -6.01 15.70 9.06
N THR A 103 -6.33 16.33 10.19
CA THR A 103 -5.33 16.91 11.10
C THR A 103 -4.42 15.83 11.68
N ILE A 104 -4.98 14.66 11.97
CA ILE A 104 -4.21 13.53 12.49
C ILE A 104 -3.21 13.00 11.46
N LEU A 105 -3.67 12.76 10.23
CA LEU A 105 -2.83 12.24 9.15
C LEU A 105 -1.78 13.28 8.74
N ASP A 106 -2.17 14.54 8.55
CA ASP A 106 -1.24 15.61 8.16
C ASP A 106 -0.15 15.82 9.23
N GLY A 107 -0.53 15.93 10.50
CA GLY A 107 0.42 16.05 11.60
C GLY A 107 1.33 14.82 11.75
N PHE A 108 0.81 13.61 11.50
CA PHE A 108 1.61 12.39 11.52
C PHE A 108 2.65 12.40 10.39
N PHE A 109 2.24 12.62 9.14
CA PHE A 109 3.16 12.62 8.00
C PHE A 109 4.13 13.80 8.02
N GLU A 110 3.74 14.96 8.53
CA GLU A 110 4.67 16.07 8.76
C GLU A 110 5.78 15.67 9.74
N ARG A 111 5.43 15.00 10.85
CA ARG A 111 6.43 14.48 11.80
C ARG A 111 7.35 13.45 11.15
N GLN A 112 6.78 12.45 10.49
CA GLN A 112 7.58 11.38 9.88
C GLN A 112 8.56 11.92 8.83
N ARG A 113 8.17 12.95 8.07
CA ARG A 113 9.08 13.62 7.12
C ARG A 113 10.18 14.45 7.77
N ARG A 114 9.98 14.95 8.99
CA ARG A 114 11.04 15.62 9.77
C ARG A 114 12.02 14.62 10.38
N GLU A 115 11.54 13.44 10.76
CA GLU A 115 12.33 12.40 11.45
C GLU A 115 13.02 11.43 10.49
N SER A 116 12.52 11.29 9.26
CA SER A 116 13.02 10.33 8.26
C SER A 116 13.44 11.01 6.97
N CYS A 117 14.44 10.44 6.28
CA CYS A 117 14.88 10.94 4.97
C CYS A 117 13.85 10.67 3.87
N ARG A 118 13.07 9.58 4.03
CA ARG A 118 11.99 9.17 3.13
C ARG A 118 10.85 8.56 3.93
N VAL A 119 9.63 8.78 3.44
CA VAL A 119 8.42 8.15 3.96
C VAL A 119 7.76 7.38 2.83
N VAL A 120 7.44 6.12 3.11
CA VAL A 120 6.75 5.21 2.20
C VAL A 120 5.39 4.90 2.80
N LEU A 121 4.33 5.20 2.06
CA LEU A 121 2.96 4.88 2.40
C LEU A 121 2.52 3.60 1.67
N THR A 122 2.00 2.64 2.42
CA THR A 122 1.54 1.34 1.94
C THR A 122 0.19 0.96 2.54
N GLY A 123 -0.35 -0.14 2.05
CA GLY A 123 -1.61 -0.76 2.47
C GLY A 123 -1.89 -1.93 1.53
N PHE A 124 -2.79 -2.82 1.92
CA PHE A 124 -3.20 -3.92 1.06
C PHE A 124 -4.37 -3.46 0.19
N ASP A 125 -4.15 -3.27 -1.12
CA ASP A 125 -5.13 -2.61 -2.00
C ASP A 125 -5.43 -1.15 -1.59
N ILE A 126 -4.36 -0.44 -1.19
CA ILE A 126 -4.38 0.91 -0.60
C ILE A 126 -5.12 1.97 -1.43
N LYS A 127 -5.31 1.73 -2.73
CA LYS A 127 -5.95 2.69 -3.64
C LYS A 127 -7.39 2.99 -3.22
N ALA A 128 -8.12 1.97 -2.78
CA ALA A 128 -9.49 2.13 -2.30
C ALA A 128 -9.53 2.99 -1.02
N ASP A 129 -8.60 2.75 -0.10
CA ASP A 129 -8.51 3.49 1.16
C ASP A 129 -8.20 4.96 0.93
N LEU A 130 -7.20 5.25 0.11
CA LEU A 130 -6.81 6.64 -0.13
C LEU A 130 -7.91 7.43 -0.85
N PHE A 131 -8.65 6.80 -1.77
CA PHE A 131 -9.81 7.42 -2.38
C PHE A 131 -10.90 7.75 -1.34
N LYS A 132 -11.14 6.83 -0.40
CA LYS A 132 -12.11 7.02 0.67
C LYS A 132 -11.69 8.13 1.64
N ILE A 133 -10.41 8.20 1.99
CA ILE A 133 -9.82 9.26 2.83
C ILE A 133 -9.94 10.64 2.16
N ASP A 134 -9.59 10.76 0.88
CA ASP A 134 -9.73 12.03 0.15
C ASP A 134 -11.20 12.47 0.09
N ARG A 135 -12.12 11.53 -0.18
CA ARG A 135 -13.55 11.82 -0.23
C ARG A 135 -14.13 12.25 1.13
N ASP A 136 -13.80 11.54 2.21
CA ASP A 136 -14.48 11.69 3.50
C ASP A 136 -13.83 12.78 4.40
N CYS A 137 -12.53 13.03 4.27
CA CYS A 137 -11.85 14.05 5.07
C CYS A 137 -10.97 15.03 4.27
N GLY A 138 -10.89 14.89 2.94
CA GLY A 138 -10.12 15.79 2.08
C GLY A 138 -8.61 15.65 2.21
N TRP A 139 -8.13 14.59 2.88
CA TRP A 139 -6.69 14.38 3.05
C TRP A 139 -6.10 13.67 1.85
N LYS A 140 -4.93 14.14 1.41
CA LYS A 140 -4.13 13.52 0.35
C LYS A 140 -2.71 13.31 0.86
N PRO A 141 -2.05 12.19 0.50
CA PRO A 141 -0.64 12.00 0.81
C PRO A 141 0.21 13.16 0.25
N PRO A 142 1.17 13.69 1.03
CA PRO A 142 2.12 14.66 0.52
C PRO A 142 2.83 14.21 -0.77
N GLU A 143 3.28 15.17 -1.58
CA GLU A 143 3.91 14.90 -2.89
C GLU A 143 5.21 14.10 -2.79
N ASP A 144 5.94 14.27 -1.70
CA ASP A 144 7.21 13.61 -1.41
C ASP A 144 7.05 12.25 -0.71
N VAL A 145 5.82 11.82 -0.41
CA VAL A 145 5.52 10.49 0.10
C VAL A 145 5.43 9.50 -1.06
N ILE A 146 6.25 8.45 -0.99
CA ILE A 146 6.25 7.36 -1.98
C ILE A 146 5.10 6.42 -1.64
N ILE A 147 4.31 6.02 -2.62
CA ILE A 147 3.16 5.11 -2.42
C ILE A 147 3.51 3.75 -3.02
N LEU A 148 3.25 2.68 -2.27
CA LEU A 148 3.38 1.29 -2.70
C LEU A 148 2.11 0.52 -2.34
N ASP A 149 1.69 -0.42 -3.18
CA ASP A 149 0.60 -1.34 -2.88
C ASP A 149 1.14 -2.74 -2.51
N ALA A 150 0.91 -3.15 -1.26
CA ALA A 150 1.36 -4.44 -0.75
C ALA A 150 0.74 -5.62 -1.51
N ALA A 151 -0.51 -5.49 -2.00
CA ALA A 151 -1.19 -6.54 -2.76
C ALA A 151 -0.56 -6.71 -4.16
N THR A 152 -0.19 -5.60 -4.80
CA THR A 152 0.47 -5.61 -6.12
C THR A 152 1.90 -6.11 -6.02
N ILE A 153 2.66 -5.70 -5.00
CA ILE A 153 3.97 -6.27 -4.67
C ILE A 153 3.88 -7.77 -4.44
N PHE A 154 2.95 -8.23 -3.60
CA PHE A 154 2.78 -9.66 -3.36
C PHE A 154 2.55 -10.44 -4.66
N LYS A 155 1.66 -9.94 -5.51
CA LYS A 155 1.35 -10.54 -6.81
C LYS A 155 2.58 -10.61 -7.71
N ALA A 156 3.35 -9.52 -7.80
CA ALA A 156 4.57 -9.45 -8.60
C ALA A 156 5.61 -10.50 -8.19
N PHE A 157 5.79 -10.72 -6.88
CA PHE A 157 6.73 -11.72 -6.38
C PHE A 157 6.21 -13.16 -6.42
N SER A 158 4.90 -13.38 -6.37
CA SER A 158 4.32 -14.73 -6.32
C SER A 158 4.04 -15.33 -7.70
N GLY A 159 4.12 -14.54 -8.77
CA GLY A 159 3.77 -14.98 -10.13
C GLY A 159 2.30 -15.39 -10.29
N ARG A 160 1.45 -15.09 -9.29
CA ARG A 160 0.02 -15.45 -9.30
C ARG A 160 -0.76 -14.51 -10.22
N LYS A 161 -1.77 -15.07 -10.90
CA LYS A 161 -2.64 -14.30 -11.82
C LYS A 161 -3.65 -13.42 -11.08
N SER A 162 -4.10 -13.84 -9.89
CA SER A 162 -5.10 -13.13 -9.06
C SER A 162 -4.47 -12.51 -7.82
N HIS A 163 -5.04 -11.41 -7.33
CA HIS A 163 -4.73 -10.86 -6.02
C HIS A 163 -5.36 -11.76 -4.96
N PRO A 164 -4.59 -12.44 -4.09
CA PRO A 164 -5.18 -13.08 -2.92
C PRO A 164 -5.72 -12.00 -1.99
N ASN A 165 -6.62 -12.38 -1.08
CA ASN A 165 -6.87 -11.54 0.09
C ASN A 165 -5.63 -11.53 1.01
N GLN A 166 -5.55 -10.56 1.91
CA GLN A 166 -4.40 -10.36 2.80
C GLN A 166 -4.08 -11.61 3.64
N ALA A 167 -5.11 -12.26 4.19
CA ALA A 167 -4.95 -13.48 5.00
C ALA A 167 -4.29 -14.62 4.22
N ALA A 168 -4.73 -14.88 2.98
CA ALA A 168 -4.14 -15.91 2.12
C ALA A 168 -2.73 -15.53 1.65
N ALA A 169 -2.47 -14.23 1.46
CA ALA A 169 -1.15 -13.73 1.15
C ALA A 169 -0.17 -14.02 2.30
N LEU A 170 -0.52 -13.62 3.54
CA LEU A 170 0.27 -13.88 4.74
C LEU A 170 0.49 -15.38 4.98
N THR A 171 -0.56 -16.20 4.83
CA THR A 171 -0.46 -17.65 4.96
C THR A 171 0.57 -18.24 3.98
N THR A 172 0.61 -17.74 2.75
CA THR A 172 1.61 -18.14 1.75
C THR A 172 3.04 -17.78 2.18
N LEU A 173 3.21 -16.73 2.99
CA LEU A 173 4.49 -16.32 3.56
C LEU A 173 4.80 -17.00 4.91
N GLY A 174 4.05 -18.05 5.28
CA GLY A 174 4.22 -18.76 6.54
C GLY A 174 3.82 -17.94 7.77
N PHE A 175 2.99 -16.91 7.59
CA PHE A 175 2.50 -16.05 8.66
C PHE A 175 0.99 -16.23 8.82
N GLY A 176 0.57 -16.87 9.91
CA GLY A 176 -0.85 -17.02 10.24
C GLY A 176 -1.40 -15.80 10.98
N GLU A 177 -2.72 -15.67 10.99
CA GLU A 177 -3.42 -14.71 11.85
C GLU A 177 -3.02 -14.92 13.32
N ASP A 178 -2.83 -13.81 14.04
CA ASP A 178 -2.64 -13.86 15.49
C ASP A 178 -4.03 -13.88 16.15
N PRO A 179 -4.34 -14.86 17.01
CA PRO A 179 -5.64 -14.92 17.68
C PRO A 179 -5.99 -13.67 18.51
N THR A 180 -4.99 -12.91 18.92
CA THR A 180 -5.15 -11.66 19.69
C THR A 180 -5.21 -10.41 18.80
N ALA A 181 -4.91 -10.54 17.51
CA ALA A 181 -4.94 -9.46 16.54
C ALA A 181 -5.76 -9.88 15.30
N PRO A 182 -7.08 -10.06 15.44
CA PRO A 182 -7.90 -10.59 14.36
C PRO A 182 -7.95 -9.65 13.16
N PHE A 183 -8.12 -10.22 11.96
CA PHE A 183 -8.42 -9.47 10.73
C PHE A 183 -9.73 -8.69 10.86
N HIS A 184 -9.93 -7.66 10.04
CA HIS A 184 -11.09 -6.75 10.08
C HIS A 184 -11.10 -5.85 11.31
N ASN A 185 -9.90 -5.49 11.76
CA ASN A 185 -9.64 -4.36 12.62
C ASN A 185 -8.57 -3.54 11.90
N ALA A 186 -8.85 -2.27 11.65
CA ALA A 186 -8.04 -1.47 10.74
C ALA A 186 -6.56 -1.39 11.17
N VAL A 187 -6.24 -1.32 12.48
CA VAL A 187 -4.82 -1.24 12.90
C VAL A 187 -4.10 -2.59 12.75
N ASN A 188 -4.81 -3.70 12.98
CA ASN A 188 -4.26 -5.04 12.78
C ASN A 188 -3.98 -5.27 11.29
N ASP A 189 -4.90 -4.88 10.42
CA ASP A 189 -4.80 -5.05 8.97
C ASP A 189 -3.70 -4.14 8.39
N ALA A 190 -3.55 -2.92 8.89
CA ALA A 190 -2.39 -2.07 8.58
C ALA A 190 -1.07 -2.70 9.06
N TRP A 191 -1.04 -3.28 10.27
CA TRP A 191 0.15 -3.95 10.79
C TRP A 191 0.54 -5.15 9.91
N TYR A 192 -0.44 -5.95 9.49
CA TYR A 192 -0.27 -7.11 8.63
C TYR A 192 0.17 -6.75 7.21
N SER A 193 -0.33 -5.66 6.66
CA SER A 193 0.12 -5.11 5.38
C SER A 193 1.60 -4.74 5.43
N LEU A 194 2.04 -4.14 6.54
CA LEU A 194 3.44 -3.79 6.75
C LEU A 194 4.32 -5.03 6.91
N GLU A 195 3.85 -6.05 7.63
CA GLU A 195 4.53 -7.36 7.73
C GLU A 195 4.72 -7.99 6.35
N LEU A 196 3.66 -8.00 5.53
CA LEU A 196 3.73 -8.53 4.18
C LEU A 196 4.79 -7.80 3.34
N LEU A 197 4.80 -6.47 3.40
CA LEU A 197 5.75 -5.64 2.66
C LEU A 197 7.20 -5.96 3.08
N PHE A 198 7.46 -6.05 4.39
CA PHE A 198 8.78 -6.34 4.93
C PHE A 198 9.28 -7.71 4.49
N ARG A 199 8.43 -8.75 4.63
CA ARG A 199 8.77 -10.11 4.18
C ARG A 199 9.10 -10.15 2.68
N LYS A 200 8.36 -9.41 1.85
CA LYS A 200 8.61 -9.32 0.41
C LYS A 200 9.89 -8.57 0.08
N ALA A 201 10.20 -7.52 0.82
CA ALA A 201 11.44 -6.79 0.62
C ALA A 201 12.67 -7.64 0.98
N GLU A 202 12.59 -8.44 2.05
CA GLU A 202 13.66 -9.37 2.44
C GLU A 202 13.78 -10.52 1.45
N GLN A 203 12.66 -11.09 0.99
CA GLN A 203 12.65 -12.08 -0.10
C GLN A 203 13.34 -11.52 -1.36
N ALA A 204 13.06 -10.26 -1.73
CA ALA A 204 13.66 -9.60 -2.88
C ALA A 204 15.18 -9.52 -2.81
N VAL A 205 15.72 -9.20 -1.63
CA VAL A 205 17.18 -9.17 -1.40
C VAL A 205 17.78 -10.56 -1.56
N ARG A 206 17.15 -11.57 -0.96
CA ARG A 206 17.66 -12.94 -1.03
C ARG A 206 17.66 -13.50 -2.44
N GLN A 207 16.60 -13.30 -3.21
CA GLN A 207 16.53 -13.75 -4.61
C GLN A 207 17.66 -13.17 -5.49
N ILE A 208 18.28 -12.06 -5.07
CA ILE A 208 19.42 -11.46 -5.77
C ILE A 208 20.75 -12.02 -5.26
N GLU A 209 20.84 -12.32 -3.97
CA GLU A 209 22.04 -12.90 -3.35
C GLU A 209 22.19 -14.40 -3.66
N ASP A 210 21.07 -15.11 -3.75
CA ASP A 210 20.97 -16.53 -4.12
C ASP A 210 19.78 -16.75 -5.06
N PRO A 211 19.97 -16.56 -6.38
CA PRO A 211 18.90 -16.74 -7.37
C PRO A 211 18.40 -18.19 -7.49
N THR A 212 19.16 -19.16 -6.97
CA THR A 212 18.88 -20.60 -7.05
C THR A 212 18.34 -21.18 -5.76
N GLY A 213 18.34 -20.41 -4.67
CA GLY A 213 17.89 -20.83 -3.36
C GLY A 213 16.39 -21.08 -3.31
N ASP A 214 15.98 -22.04 -2.48
CA ASP A 214 14.57 -22.30 -2.22
C ASP A 214 13.89 -21.02 -1.72
N ASP A 215 12.85 -20.59 -2.43
CA ASP A 215 12.08 -19.37 -2.19
C ASP A 215 11.17 -19.48 -0.94
N THR A 216 11.52 -20.38 -0.02
CA THR A 216 10.73 -20.70 1.17
C THR A 216 11.04 -19.68 2.27
N ILE A 217 10.00 -18.99 2.74
CA ILE A 217 10.07 -17.91 3.76
C ILE A 217 10.24 -18.48 5.19
N ASN A 218 10.57 -19.77 5.32
CA ASN A 218 10.71 -20.52 6.57
C ASN A 218 11.75 -19.92 7.56
N TRP A 219 12.55 -18.96 7.11
CA TRP A 219 13.60 -18.30 7.88
C TRP A 219 13.17 -16.97 8.54
N LEU A 220 12.03 -16.37 8.18
CA LEU A 220 11.54 -15.16 8.84
C LEU A 220 10.77 -15.51 10.10
N LYS A 221 11.49 -15.53 11.24
CA LYS A 221 10.87 -15.59 12.57
C LYS A 221 9.83 -14.46 12.66
N PRO A 222 8.55 -14.77 12.94
CA PRO A 222 7.54 -13.75 13.13
C PRO A 222 7.99 -12.77 14.22
N THR A 223 7.91 -11.47 13.92
CA THR A 223 8.14 -10.41 14.90
C THR A 223 6.96 -10.41 15.88
N LYS A 224 6.92 -11.38 16.79
CA LYS A 224 5.87 -11.49 17.83
C LYS A 224 6.06 -10.49 18.96
N THR A 225 7.02 -9.58 18.85
CA THR A 225 7.28 -8.59 19.90
C THR A 225 6.29 -7.46 19.70
N PRO A 226 5.23 -7.33 20.54
CA PRO A 226 4.42 -6.13 20.52
C PRO A 226 5.34 -4.93 20.80
N PRO A 227 5.10 -3.76 20.17
CA PRO A 227 5.76 -2.54 20.59
C PRO A 227 5.59 -2.36 22.10
N SER A 228 6.63 -1.82 22.75
CA SER A 228 6.40 -1.08 23.99
C SER A 228 5.52 0.10 23.58
N SER A 229 4.23 0.06 23.89
CA SER A 229 3.31 1.14 23.53
C SER A 229 3.96 2.47 23.95
N PRO A 230 4.16 3.45 23.04
CA PRO A 230 4.43 4.79 23.52
C PRO A 230 3.17 5.18 24.29
N ILE A 231 3.30 5.28 25.61
CA ILE A 231 2.23 5.77 26.48
C ILE A 231 1.99 7.21 26.03
N LEU A 232 1.07 7.40 25.08
CA LEU A 232 0.44 8.68 24.84
C LEU A 232 -0.48 8.85 26.05
N ASN A 233 0.05 9.52 27.09
CA ASN A 233 -0.71 9.86 28.27
C ASN A 233 -2.04 10.48 27.85
N THR A 234 -3.10 9.73 28.09
CA THR A 234 -4.49 10.13 27.94
C THR A 234 -4.68 11.44 28.68
N THR A 235 -4.81 12.54 27.94
CA THR A 235 -5.29 13.80 28.48
C THR A 235 -6.47 14.22 27.62
N SER A 236 -7.67 13.85 28.08
CA SER A 236 -8.92 14.48 27.67
C SER A 236 -8.85 15.95 28.05
N ASN A 237 -8.33 16.79 27.16
CA ASN A 237 -8.51 18.25 27.05
C ASN A 237 -7.58 18.79 25.94
N LEU A 238 -7.64 18.18 24.76
CA LEU A 238 -6.72 18.42 23.64
C LEU A 238 -7.11 19.62 22.75
N ALA A 239 -7.84 20.60 23.31
CA ALA A 239 -8.20 21.83 22.60
C ALA A 239 -7.30 23.04 22.94
N MET A 240 -6.36 22.97 23.89
CA MET A 240 -5.68 24.22 24.30
C MET A 240 -4.22 24.23 24.78
N ARG A 241 -3.42 23.16 24.67
CA ARG A 241 -2.00 23.24 25.08
C ARG A 241 -1.03 22.50 24.15
N LEU A 242 -0.72 23.15 23.02
CA LEU A 242 0.51 22.90 22.26
C LEU A 242 1.72 23.51 23.00
N SER A 243 2.05 22.95 24.16
CA SER A 243 3.29 23.25 24.84
C SER A 243 3.73 22.03 25.64
N PHE A 244 4.52 21.16 25.02
CA PHE A 244 5.35 20.19 25.74
C PHE A 244 6.81 20.32 25.27
N PRO A 245 7.76 20.49 26.21
CA PRO A 245 9.17 20.68 25.92
C PRO A 245 9.88 19.32 25.87
N TRP A 246 10.70 19.08 24.85
CA TRP A 246 11.69 18.00 24.89
C TRP A 246 13.02 18.50 24.34
N ASP A 247 13.85 18.95 25.29
CA ASP A 247 15.30 18.88 25.17
C ASP A 247 15.70 17.40 25.12
N PHE A 248 16.15 16.95 23.95
CA PHE A 248 17.16 15.89 23.87
C PHE A 248 18.37 16.45 23.15
N GLY A 249 19.37 16.80 23.94
CA GLY A 249 20.73 16.84 23.42
C GLY A 249 21.12 15.44 22.96
N ARG A 250 21.36 15.29 21.66
CA ARG A 250 22.59 14.67 21.18
C ARG A 250 22.95 15.14 19.76
N PRO A 251 24.26 15.21 19.47
CA PRO A 251 24.81 15.75 18.24
C PRO A 251 24.89 14.67 17.16
N GLY A 252 24.81 15.06 15.88
CA GLY A 252 25.33 14.20 14.81
C GLY A 252 24.49 14.03 13.56
N CYS A 253 23.74 15.03 13.11
CA CYS A 253 23.57 15.25 11.67
C CYS A 253 24.32 16.53 11.29
N ALA A 254 25.64 16.51 11.49
CA ALA A 254 26.52 17.54 10.97
C ALA A 254 26.56 17.41 9.45
N GLN A 255 25.86 18.34 8.82
CA GLN A 255 26.05 18.77 7.46
C GLN A 255 27.56 18.93 7.19
N ASN A 256 28.11 18.09 6.32
CA ASN A 256 29.37 18.39 5.63
C ASN A 256 29.04 18.79 4.20
N ILE A 257 28.44 19.97 4.06
CA ILE A 257 28.48 20.74 2.81
C ILE A 257 29.11 22.09 3.20
N ARG A 258 30.36 22.29 2.77
CA ARG A 258 31.06 23.57 2.91
C ARG A 258 30.21 24.71 2.32
N PRO A 259 29.99 25.83 3.02
CA PRO A 259 29.43 27.02 2.40
C PRO A 259 30.51 27.70 1.55
N ARG A 260 30.28 27.79 0.24
CA ARG A 260 30.93 28.83 -0.57
C ARG A 260 30.31 30.17 -0.17
N SER A 261 31.17 31.07 0.29
CA SER A 261 30.86 32.46 0.56
C SER A 261 30.44 33.18 -0.73
N CYS A 262 29.16 33.51 -0.86
CA CYS A 262 28.70 34.58 -1.74
C CYS A 262 27.70 35.44 -0.98
N SER A 263 27.94 36.73 -1.10
CA SER A 263 27.36 37.85 -0.37
C SER A 263 25.94 38.20 -0.84
N THR A 264 25.12 38.62 0.14
CA THR A 264 23.98 39.58 0.10
C THR A 264 22.93 39.50 -1.01
N ASN A 265 21.71 39.08 -0.67
CA ASN A 265 20.54 39.97 -0.46
C ASN A 265 19.20 39.21 -0.48
N ARG A 266 18.40 39.48 0.56
CA ARG A 266 16.95 39.76 0.49
C ARG A 266 16.03 38.72 -0.19
N SER A 267 15.29 37.96 0.62
CA SER A 267 13.81 38.02 0.73
C SER A 267 13.28 36.77 1.44
N SER A 268 12.51 37.01 2.49
CA SER A 268 11.72 36.05 3.25
C SER A 268 10.70 35.35 2.35
N ALA A 269 10.88 34.05 2.12
CA ALA A 269 9.87 33.17 1.51
C ALA A 269 9.28 32.28 2.60
N THR A 270 8.03 32.59 2.96
CA THR A 270 7.16 31.83 3.84
C THR A 270 6.83 30.49 3.18
N SER A 271 7.06 29.38 3.87
CA SER A 271 6.61 28.04 3.43
C SER A 271 5.08 28.03 3.26
N PRO A 272 4.53 27.42 2.20
CA PRO A 272 3.10 27.35 2.01
C PRO A 272 2.49 26.35 3.00
N SER A 273 1.76 26.85 3.99
CA SER A 273 0.86 26.06 4.82
C SER A 273 -0.22 25.43 3.94
N HIS A 274 -0.38 24.11 4.00
CA HIS A 274 -1.54 23.42 3.43
C HIS A 274 -2.81 23.94 4.13
N GLN A 275 -3.61 24.75 3.43
CA GLN A 275 -4.90 25.20 3.94
C GLN A 275 -5.88 24.03 3.92
N GLN A 276 -6.49 23.78 5.08
CA GLN A 276 -7.65 22.90 5.23
C GLN A 276 -8.74 23.30 4.21
N PRO A 277 -9.35 22.36 3.48
CA PRO A 277 -10.50 22.69 2.64
C PRO A 277 -11.65 23.19 3.53
N GLN A 278 -12.12 24.42 3.29
CA GLN A 278 -13.32 24.93 3.96
C GLN A 278 -14.52 24.11 3.50
N ALA A 279 -15.25 23.53 4.45
CA ALA A 279 -16.48 22.80 4.19
C ALA A 279 -17.48 23.71 3.48
N THR A 280 -17.89 23.31 2.27
CA THR A 280 -18.91 24.02 1.50
C THR A 280 -20.25 23.82 2.22
N GLN A 281 -20.80 24.87 2.82
CA GLN A 281 -22.12 24.82 3.46
C GLN A 281 -23.18 24.49 2.40
N ILE A 282 -23.83 23.34 2.52
CA ILE A 282 -25.01 22.99 1.75
C ILE A 282 -26.20 23.78 2.34
N PRO A 283 -26.92 24.59 1.55
CA PRO A 283 -28.08 25.30 2.07
C PRO A 283 -29.19 24.31 2.44
N SER A 284 -29.54 24.28 3.72
CA SER A 284 -30.69 23.54 4.24
C SER A 284 -31.98 24.23 3.79
N SER A 285 -32.67 23.65 2.81
CA SER A 285 -34.04 24.04 2.46
C SER A 285 -35.02 23.32 3.38
N THR A 286 -35.51 24.03 4.39
CA THR A 286 -36.70 23.67 5.16
C THR A 286 -37.94 23.89 4.32
N ASN A 287 -38.62 22.81 3.94
CA ASN A 287 -40.06 22.85 3.62
C ASN A 287 -40.73 21.68 4.31
N GLU A 288 -41.44 22.01 5.39
CA GLU A 288 -42.36 21.13 6.09
C GLU A 288 -43.61 20.91 5.24
N THR A 289 -44.04 19.67 5.06
CA THR A 289 -45.44 19.34 4.80
C THR A 289 -45.78 18.00 5.46
N PRO A 290 -46.83 17.91 6.28
CA PRO A 290 -47.13 16.72 7.06
C PRO A 290 -47.93 15.71 6.23
N VAL A 291 -47.49 14.44 6.20
CA VAL A 291 -48.29 13.33 5.67
C VAL A 291 -48.51 12.30 6.78
N ALA A 292 -49.79 11.98 6.97
CA ALA A 292 -50.38 11.15 8.01
C ALA A 292 -49.91 9.67 7.99
N PRO A 293 -50.06 8.93 9.11
CA PRO A 293 -49.57 7.57 9.25
C PRO A 293 -50.54 6.55 8.63
N GLN A 294 -50.01 5.57 7.90
CA GLN A 294 -50.74 4.38 7.45
C GLN A 294 -50.13 3.12 8.11
N PRO A 295 -50.96 2.12 8.45
CA PRO A 295 -50.63 1.11 9.46
C PRO A 295 -49.90 -0.13 8.91
N SER A 296 -49.19 -0.75 9.83
CA SER A 296 -48.44 -2.00 9.72
C SER A 296 -49.31 -3.20 9.33
N ARG A 297 -48.89 -3.92 8.29
CA ARG A 297 -49.44 -5.26 7.96
C ARG A 297 -48.49 -6.35 8.43
N LYS A 298 -48.87 -6.96 9.57
CA LYS A 298 -48.41 -8.28 10.02
C LYS A 298 -48.76 -9.33 8.95
N ARG A 299 -47.77 -10.03 8.40
CA ARG A 299 -48.00 -11.29 7.70
C ARG A 299 -47.62 -12.46 8.62
N LYS A 300 -48.67 -13.04 9.20
CA LYS A 300 -48.70 -14.33 9.88
C LYS A 300 -48.91 -15.40 8.80
N ARG A 301 -47.99 -16.36 8.65
CA ARG A 301 -48.30 -17.66 8.03
C ARG A 301 -47.77 -18.74 8.95
N ASN A 302 -48.73 -19.43 9.55
CA ASN A 302 -48.56 -20.63 10.36
C ASN A 302 -48.76 -21.85 9.45
N ARG A 303 -48.14 -22.96 9.89
CA ARG A 303 -48.64 -24.36 9.78
C ARG A 303 -48.53 -25.01 8.41
N GLU A 304 -48.26 -26.31 8.26
CA GLU A 304 -47.98 -27.46 9.14
C GLU A 304 -47.70 -28.62 8.16
N GLY A 305 -46.97 -29.67 8.56
CA GLY A 305 -47.23 -30.99 7.98
C GLY A 305 -46.04 -31.91 7.71
N GLN A 306 -45.84 -32.82 8.69
CA GLN A 306 -45.62 -34.27 8.52
C GLN A 306 -44.22 -34.77 8.09
N ARG A 307 -43.52 -35.43 9.03
CA ARG A 307 -43.40 -36.91 9.26
C ARG A 307 -42.29 -37.51 8.38
N GLY A 308 -41.17 -37.94 8.97
CA GLY A 308 -40.90 -39.35 9.36
C GLY A 308 -40.23 -40.04 8.17
N ASP A 309 -39.09 -40.71 8.22
CA ASP A 309 -38.46 -41.53 9.25
C ASP A 309 -36.96 -41.77 8.86
N PRO A 310 -36.18 -42.53 9.65
CA PRO A 310 -34.71 -42.51 9.64
C PRO A 310 -34.08 -43.62 8.79
N GLY A 311 -32.79 -43.50 8.47
CA GLY A 311 -32.04 -44.63 7.91
C GLY A 311 -30.60 -44.37 7.53
N GLU A 312 -29.70 -45.04 8.26
CA GLU A 312 -28.45 -45.65 7.80
C GLU A 312 -27.22 -44.79 7.45
N THR A 313 -26.30 -44.80 8.42
CA THR A 313 -24.84 -44.75 8.23
C THR A 313 -24.32 -46.08 7.66
N VAL A 314 -23.59 -46.03 6.54
CA VAL A 314 -22.57 -47.03 6.19
C VAL A 314 -21.39 -46.34 5.46
N ASN A 315 -20.18 -46.73 5.87
CA ASN A 315 -18.90 -46.35 5.31
C ASN A 315 -18.72 -46.78 3.84
N THR A 316 -17.71 -46.22 3.16
CA THR A 316 -16.47 -46.90 2.69
C THR A 316 -16.01 -46.40 1.30
N THR A 317 -14.73 -46.00 1.25
CA THR A 317 -13.72 -46.12 0.18
C THR A 317 -13.86 -45.47 -1.20
N ASP A 318 -12.84 -44.64 -1.48
CA ASP A 318 -11.94 -44.66 -2.65
C ASP A 318 -12.36 -45.42 -3.89
N THR A 319 -12.29 -44.77 -5.07
CA THR A 319 -11.57 -45.28 -6.25
C THR A 319 -11.29 -44.13 -7.24
N MET A 320 -10.07 -44.15 -7.77
CA MET A 320 -9.47 -43.29 -8.78
C MET A 320 -10.03 -43.49 -10.21
N LEU A 321 -9.51 -42.64 -11.12
CA LEU A 321 -9.37 -42.77 -12.59
C LEU A 321 -10.51 -42.11 -13.40
N SER A 322 -10.23 -41.01 -14.10
CA SER A 322 -9.53 -40.87 -15.40
C SER A 322 -10.49 -41.04 -16.58
N ALA A 323 -10.60 -39.99 -17.41
CA ALA A 323 -10.58 -40.03 -18.89
C ALA A 323 -11.32 -38.83 -19.52
N THR A 324 -10.52 -37.96 -20.15
CA THR A 324 -10.65 -37.48 -21.54
C THR A 324 -12.02 -37.45 -22.24
N ALA A 325 -12.40 -36.26 -22.77
CA ALA A 325 -13.05 -36.06 -24.10
C ALA A 325 -13.21 -34.54 -24.35
N THR A 326 -12.40 -33.93 -25.21
CA THR A 326 -12.65 -33.60 -26.64
C THR A 326 -13.72 -32.54 -26.93
N GLU A 327 -13.23 -31.50 -27.63
CA GLU A 327 -13.85 -30.77 -28.75
C GLU A 327 -15.23 -30.12 -28.58
N SER A 328 -15.30 -28.80 -28.77
CA SER A 328 -15.84 -28.21 -30.01
C SER A 328 -15.90 -26.66 -29.98
N ARG A 329 -15.27 -26.08 -31.01
CA ARG A 329 -15.39 -24.70 -31.52
C ARG A 329 -16.57 -24.68 -32.53
N PRO A 330 -17.34 -23.58 -32.71
CA PRO A 330 -17.06 -22.61 -33.79
C PRO A 330 -17.41 -21.15 -33.40
N GLU A 331 -16.53 -20.17 -33.66
CA GLU A 331 -16.66 -19.12 -34.69
C GLU A 331 -18.03 -18.40 -34.84
N LYS A 332 -18.02 -17.07 -34.67
CA LYS A 332 -18.30 -16.09 -35.76
C LYS A 332 -18.18 -14.63 -35.29
N ARG A 333 -17.37 -13.87 -36.04
CA ARG A 333 -17.35 -12.39 -36.10
C ARG A 333 -18.64 -11.85 -36.74
N PRO A 334 -18.93 -10.56 -36.54
CA PRO A 334 -19.02 -9.70 -37.72
C PRO A 334 -18.19 -8.41 -37.65
N LYS A 335 -17.66 -8.05 -38.82
CA LYS A 335 -17.04 -6.78 -39.18
C LYS A 335 -18.10 -5.67 -39.22
N LEU A 336 -17.80 -4.49 -38.69
CA LEU A 336 -18.45 -3.24 -39.08
C LEU A 336 -17.42 -2.32 -39.74
N MET A 337 -17.78 -1.79 -40.90
CA MET A 337 -17.04 -0.78 -41.67
C MET A 337 -17.72 0.58 -41.57
N ARG A 338 -16.93 1.63 -41.88
CA ARG A 338 -17.29 2.99 -42.37
C ARG A 338 -17.85 3.95 -41.32
N GLU A 339 -17.50 5.25 -41.24
CA GLU A 339 -17.13 6.33 -42.17
C GLU A 339 -16.11 7.28 -41.47
N SER A 340 -14.97 7.70 -42.05
CA SER A 340 -14.74 8.88 -42.91
C SER A 340 -15.64 10.12 -42.69
N GLN A 341 -15.17 11.09 -41.90
CA GLN A 341 -15.47 12.51 -42.11
C GLN A 341 -14.20 13.36 -41.97
N LYS A 342 -14.21 14.44 -42.75
CA LYS A 342 -13.10 15.24 -43.25
C LYS A 342 -13.19 16.65 -42.66
N ASP A 343 -12.03 17.29 -42.62
CA ASP A 343 -11.79 18.74 -42.68
C ASP A 343 -12.07 19.62 -41.45
N GLY A 344 -11.01 20.28 -41.01
CA GLY A 344 -11.02 21.34 -40.00
C GLY A 344 -9.60 21.83 -39.71
N ALA A 345 -8.96 22.49 -40.68
CA ALA A 345 -7.68 23.16 -40.49
C ALA A 345 -7.87 24.38 -39.57
N VAL A 346 -7.29 24.33 -38.37
CA VAL A 346 -7.19 25.46 -37.45
C VAL A 346 -5.72 25.89 -37.41
N THR A 347 -5.49 27.13 -37.80
CA THR A 347 -4.21 27.82 -37.80
C THR A 347 -3.74 28.02 -36.36
N GLU A 348 -2.69 27.30 -35.95
CA GLU A 348 -2.03 27.53 -34.66
C GLU A 348 -1.19 28.82 -34.74
N GLN A 349 -1.55 29.81 -33.93
CA GLN A 349 -0.66 30.90 -33.57
C GLN A 349 0.36 30.36 -32.56
N GLU A 350 1.63 30.30 -32.97
CA GLU A 350 2.77 30.03 -32.10
C GLU A 350 2.82 31.05 -30.95
N GLN A 351 2.45 30.59 -29.75
CA GLN A 351 2.85 31.27 -28.52
C GLN A 351 4.29 30.89 -28.18
N PRO A 352 5.16 31.85 -27.84
CA PRO A 352 6.54 31.55 -27.45
C PRO A 352 6.55 30.73 -26.16
N SER A 353 7.04 29.48 -26.31
CA SER A 353 7.21 28.49 -25.24
C SER A 353 8.18 28.99 -24.17
N THR A 354 7.62 29.45 -23.05
CA THR A 354 8.33 29.51 -21.78
C THR A 354 8.24 28.14 -21.11
N ARG A 355 9.23 27.26 -21.28
CA ARG A 355 9.46 26.16 -20.33
C ARG A 355 10.87 25.56 -20.43
N PRO A 356 11.88 26.24 -19.86
CA PRO A 356 13.18 25.64 -19.56
C PRO A 356 13.05 24.37 -18.70
N GLU A 357 12.03 24.32 -17.83
CA GLU A 357 11.80 23.20 -16.91
C GLU A 357 11.34 21.91 -17.59
N LEU A 358 10.59 21.97 -18.70
CA LEU A 358 10.21 20.75 -19.44
C LEU A 358 11.44 20.11 -20.09
N LYS A 359 12.34 20.92 -20.66
CA LYS A 359 13.57 20.39 -21.27
C LYS A 359 14.49 19.75 -20.23
N ALA A 360 14.59 20.33 -19.04
CA ALA A 360 15.37 19.75 -17.95
C ALA A 360 14.80 18.40 -17.49
N MET A 361 13.47 18.28 -17.42
CA MET A 361 12.78 17.04 -17.05
C MET A 361 12.94 15.94 -18.10
N GLU A 362 12.82 16.28 -19.39
CA GLU A 362 13.06 15.34 -20.50
C GLU A 362 14.52 14.87 -20.55
N GLU A 363 15.48 15.74 -20.20
CA GLU A 363 16.90 15.39 -20.14
C GLU A 363 17.21 14.47 -18.95
N GLU A 364 16.58 14.71 -17.79
CA GLU A 364 16.69 13.83 -16.63
C GLU A 364 16.06 12.45 -16.88
N GLU A 365 14.89 12.39 -17.53
CA GLU A 365 14.24 11.14 -17.92
C GLU A 365 15.11 10.34 -18.90
N ARG A 366 15.71 11.01 -19.89
CA ARG A 366 16.65 10.37 -20.83
C ARG A 366 17.88 9.83 -20.10
N ALA A 367 18.46 10.60 -19.17
CA ALA A 367 19.62 10.15 -18.37
C ALA A 367 19.30 8.95 -17.49
N LEU A 368 18.10 8.90 -16.89
CA LEU A 368 17.64 7.74 -16.12
C LEU A 368 17.43 6.51 -17.00
N SER A 369 16.84 6.69 -18.19
CA SER A 369 16.65 5.61 -19.17
C SER A 369 17.98 5.00 -19.62
N ASP A 370 18.97 5.84 -19.92
CA ASP A 370 20.32 5.39 -20.32
C ASP A 370 21.03 4.64 -19.18
N ARG A 371 20.90 5.11 -17.95
CA ARG A 371 21.47 4.45 -16.76
C ARG A 371 20.83 3.08 -16.52
N LEU A 372 19.52 2.97 -16.75
CA LEU A 372 18.77 1.72 -16.61
C LEU A 372 19.14 0.71 -17.72
N ALA A 373 19.36 1.19 -18.94
CA ALA A 373 19.89 0.38 -20.04
C ALA A 373 21.30 -0.14 -19.76
N MET A 374 22.18 0.68 -19.16
CA MET A 374 23.52 0.27 -18.75
C MET A 374 23.48 -0.84 -17.70
N LEU A 375 22.67 -0.68 -16.65
CA LEU A 375 22.46 -1.68 -15.60
C LEU A 375 21.96 -3.02 -16.16
N ARG A 376 21.04 -2.99 -17.13
CA ARG A 376 20.56 -4.21 -17.81
C ARG A 376 21.69 -4.95 -18.55
N ARG A 377 22.61 -4.23 -19.20
CA ARG A 377 23.77 -4.83 -19.87
C ARG A 377 24.76 -5.43 -18.87
N GLU A 378 25.02 -4.76 -17.75
CA GLU A 378 25.90 -5.29 -16.70
C GLU A 378 25.34 -6.59 -16.10
N ILE A 379 24.03 -6.64 -15.83
CA ILE A 379 23.35 -7.84 -15.35
C ILE A 379 23.43 -8.97 -16.38
N ALA A 380 23.21 -8.67 -17.67
CA ALA A 380 23.31 -9.66 -18.74
C ALA A 380 24.74 -10.23 -18.84
N LYS A 381 25.76 -9.37 -18.79
CA LYS A 381 27.16 -9.79 -18.80
C LYS A 381 27.51 -10.66 -17.59
N ALA A 382 27.08 -10.27 -16.39
CA ALA A 382 27.32 -11.06 -15.18
C ALA A 382 26.68 -12.47 -15.25
N ARG A 383 25.55 -12.62 -15.97
CA ARG A 383 24.93 -13.92 -16.23
C ARG A 383 25.77 -14.77 -17.20
N GLU A 384 26.25 -14.17 -18.29
CA GLU A 384 27.13 -14.86 -19.25
C GLU A 384 28.42 -15.35 -18.57
N ASP A 385 29.08 -14.50 -17.79
CA ASP A 385 30.31 -14.84 -17.05
C ASP A 385 30.06 -16.00 -16.04
N SER A 386 28.88 -16.02 -15.41
CA SER A 386 28.47 -17.10 -14.49
C SER A 386 28.25 -18.43 -15.22
N GLU A 387 27.56 -18.41 -16.37
CA GLU A 387 27.33 -19.60 -17.20
C GLU A 387 28.64 -20.17 -17.77
N GLU A 388 29.58 -19.31 -18.17
CA GLU A 388 30.91 -19.75 -18.65
C GLU A 388 31.73 -20.41 -17.53
N THR A 389 31.65 -19.86 -16.32
CA THR A 389 32.28 -20.45 -15.13
C THR A 389 31.72 -21.85 -14.82
N GLN A 390 30.40 -22.03 -14.93
CA GLN A 390 29.76 -23.34 -14.73
C GLN A 390 30.14 -24.35 -15.82
N ARG A 391 30.16 -23.92 -17.10
CA ARG A 391 30.59 -24.78 -18.22
C ARG A 391 32.04 -25.25 -18.08
N SER A 392 32.92 -24.39 -17.56
CA SER A 392 34.33 -24.71 -17.35
C SER A 392 34.52 -25.75 -16.24
N LYS A 393 33.75 -25.67 -15.15
CA LYS A 393 33.77 -26.69 -14.08
C LYS A 393 33.31 -28.06 -14.58
N ASN A 394 32.25 -28.12 -15.38
CA ASN A 394 31.71 -29.38 -15.88
C ASN A 394 32.61 -30.10 -16.90
N LYS A 395 33.58 -29.40 -17.52
CA LYS A 395 34.57 -30.04 -18.42
C LYS A 395 35.76 -30.65 -17.67
N GLY A 396 35.98 -30.30 -16.39
CA GLY A 396 37.13 -30.75 -15.61
C GLY A 396 36.98 -32.11 -14.91
N GLU A 397 35.76 -32.63 -14.72
CA GLU A 397 35.52 -33.83 -13.90
C GLU A 397 35.33 -35.13 -14.71
N GLY A 398 35.45 -35.09 -16.04
CA GLY A 398 35.13 -36.23 -16.91
C GLY A 398 36.31 -37.08 -17.39
N GLY A 399 37.52 -36.92 -16.84
CA GLY A 399 38.73 -37.36 -17.55
C GLY A 399 39.85 -37.96 -16.70
N ASP A 400 39.56 -38.88 -15.76
CA ASP A 400 40.57 -39.87 -15.37
C ASP A 400 39.92 -41.17 -14.88
N GLY A 401 39.55 -42.02 -15.84
CA GLY A 401 39.00 -43.36 -15.63
C GLY A 401 39.73 -44.38 -16.48
N SER A 402 41.06 -44.31 -16.53
CA SER A 402 41.89 -45.32 -17.19
C SER A 402 42.08 -46.52 -16.26
N ARG A 403 41.38 -47.61 -16.62
CA ARG A 403 42.02 -48.88 -17.00
C ARG A 403 43.01 -49.49 -16.00
N ALA A 404 42.52 -50.47 -15.24
CA ALA A 404 43.36 -51.54 -14.70
C ALA A 404 42.78 -52.88 -15.17
N ASP A 405 43.40 -53.43 -16.22
CA ASP A 405 43.46 -54.86 -16.46
C ASP A 405 44.52 -55.43 -15.49
N LEU A 406 44.16 -56.42 -14.66
CA LEU A 406 44.93 -57.61 -14.28
C LEU A 406 44.13 -58.51 -13.33
#